data_AF-A0A674JF29-F1
#
_entry.id   AF-A0A674JF29-F1
#
_cell.length_a   1.000
_cell.length_b   1.000
_cell.length_c   1.000
_cell.angle_alpha   90.00
_cell.angle_beta   90.00
_cell.angle_gamma   90.00
#
_symmetry.space_group_name_H-M   'P 1'
#
loop_
_entity.id
_entity.type
_entity.pdbx_description
1 polymer ?
#
loop_
_entity_poly.entity_id
_entity_poly.type
_entity_poly.pdbx_seq_one_letter_code
_entity_poly.pdbx_strand_id
1 'polypeptide(L)' 'MPPLQEYGVPFMETSAKTGMNVELAFLAIAKELKQRAVQQPDEPRFQIRDYIESQKKKSSCCSFM' A
#
# COMPACT_ATOMS: atom_id res chain seq x y z
N MET A 1 -21.74 10.15 4.89
CA MET A 1 -20.82 9.05 5.27
C MET A 1 -19.41 9.61 5.26
N PRO A 2 -18.61 9.42 6.30
CA PRO A 2 -17.22 9.87 6.31
C PRO A 2 -16.34 9.06 5.34
N PRO A 3 -15.21 9.61 4.87
CA PRO A 3 -14.25 8.91 4.01
C PRO A 3 -13.67 7.64 4.66
N LEU A 4 -13.30 6.65 3.84
CA LEU A 4 -12.65 5.40 4.28
C LEU A 4 -11.40 5.61 5.14
N GLN A 5 -10.68 6.72 4.92
CA GLN A 5 -9.51 7.09 5.71
C GLN A 5 -9.86 7.33 7.19
N GLU A 6 -11.03 7.92 7.46
CA GLU A 6 -11.51 8.18 8.82
C GLU A 6 -11.92 6.90 9.56
N TYR A 7 -12.21 5.82 8.81
CA TYR A 7 -12.48 4.49 9.37
C TYR A 7 -11.21 3.65 9.63
N GLY A 8 -10.01 4.20 9.44
CA GLY A 8 -8.78 3.42 9.59
C GLY A 8 -8.51 2.45 8.44
N VAL A 9 -9.30 2.51 7.36
CA VAL A 9 -9.09 1.67 6.17
C VAL A 9 -7.95 2.26 5.32
N PRO A 10 -7.01 1.43 4.81
CA PRO A 10 -5.98 1.88 3.88
C PRO A 10 -6.60 2.41 2.57
N PHE A 11 -6.01 3.47 2.01
CA PHE A 11 -6.48 4.10 0.78
C PHE A 11 -5.36 4.25 -0.25
N MET A 12 -5.70 4.02 -1.52
CA MET A 12 -4.82 4.21 -2.67
C MET A 12 -5.64 4.59 -3.89
N GLU A 13 -5.21 5.64 -4.59
CA GLU A 13 -5.77 6.02 -5.89
C GLU A 13 -5.13 5.18 -6.99
N THR A 14 -5.95 4.68 -7.92
CA THR A 14 -5.50 3.85 -9.05
C THR A 14 -6.15 4.32 -10.35
N SER A 15 -5.54 3.98 -11.49
CA SER A 15 -6.15 4.16 -12.80
C SER A 15 -6.08 2.86 -13.57
N ALA A 16 -7.24 2.21 -13.73
CA ALA A 16 -7.35 1.02 -14.58
C ALA A 16 -7.00 1.32 -16.04
N LYS A 17 -7.28 2.54 -16.52
CA LYS A 17 -7.01 2.96 -17.89
C LYS A 17 -5.51 3.06 -18.19
N THR A 18 -4.72 3.57 -17.24
CA THR A 18 -3.28 3.83 -17.45
C THR A 18 -2.38 2.84 -16.71
N GLY A 19 -2.96 1.93 -15.93
CA GLY A 19 -2.22 1.00 -15.07
C GLY A 19 -1.63 1.66 -13.81
N MET A 20 -1.87 2.95 -13.58
CA MET A 20 -1.29 3.68 -12.46
C MET A 20 -1.70 3.04 -11.13
N ASN A 21 -0.71 2.68 -10.31
CA ASN A 21 -0.85 2.06 -9.00
C ASN A 21 -1.61 0.72 -8.96
N VAL A 22 -1.96 0.14 -10.10
CA VAL A 22 -2.70 -1.13 -10.16
C VAL A 22 -1.86 -2.28 -9.60
N GLU A 23 -0.64 -2.45 -10.12
CA GLU A 23 0.27 -3.50 -9.65
C GLU A 23 0.61 -3.34 -8.16
N LEU A 24 0.88 -2.10 -7.74
CA LEU A 24 1.18 -1.81 -6.34
C LEU A 24 0.00 -2.15 -5.41
N ALA A 25 -1.24 -1.86 -5.82
CA ALA A 25 -2.43 -2.22 -5.05
C ALA A 25 -2.53 -3.74 -4.85
N PHE A 26 -2.39 -4.52 -5.92
CA PHE A 26 -2.47 -5.98 -5.85
C PHE A 26 -1.34 -6.58 -5.00
N LEU A 27 -0.10 -6.12 -5.17
CA LEU A 27 1.04 -6.60 -4.38
C LEU A 27 0.89 -6.28 -2.89
N ALA A 28 0.41 -5.08 -2.57
CA ALA A 28 0.17 -4.65 -1.19
C ALA A 28 -0.87 -5.54 -0.50
N ILE A 29 -1.98 -5.84 -1.18
CA ILE A 29 -3.04 -6.72 -0.66
C ILE A 29 -2.53 -8.16 -0.51
N ALA A 30 -1.81 -8.68 -1.51
CA ALA A 30 -1.27 -10.04 -1.47
C ALA A 30 -0.31 -10.25 -0.29
N LYS A 31 0.57 -9.26 -0.01
CA LYS A 31 1.48 -9.30 1.14
C LYS A 31 0.72 -9.33 2.47
N GLU A 32 -0.28 -8.46 2.62
CA GLU A 32 -1.13 -8.40 3.81
C GLU A 32 -1.85 -9.75 4.05
N LEU A 33 -2.46 -10.32 3.01
CA LEU A 33 -3.16 -11.60 3.12
C LEU A 33 -2.22 -12.75 3.45
N LYS A 34 -1.05 -12.81 2.78
CA LYS A 34 -0.04 -13.84 3.05
C LYS A 34 0.41 -13.79 4.51
N GLN A 35 0.69 -12.60 5.04
CA GLN A 35 1.14 -12.50 6.42
C GLN A 35 0.05 -12.83 7.44
N ARG A 36 -1.20 -12.42 7.19
CA ARG A 36 -2.33 -12.80 8.05
C ARG A 36 -2.53 -14.30 8.11
N ALA A 37 -2.28 -15.00 6.99
CA ALA A 37 -2.41 -16.45 6.91
C ALA A 37 -1.27 -17.21 7.61
N VAL A 38 -0.07 -16.64 7.66
CA VAL A 38 1.14 -17.30 8.19
C VAL A 38 1.42 -16.97 9.67
N GLN A 39 0.81 -15.90 10.22
CA GLN A 39 0.98 -15.36 11.58
C GLN A 39 1.93 -16.15 12.51
N GLN A 40 3.22 -15.79 12.45
CA GLN A 40 4.21 -16.20 13.44
C GLN A 40 4.22 -15.19 14.60
N PRO A 41 4.31 -15.63 15.87
CA PRO A 41 4.20 -14.75 17.04
C PRO A 41 5.25 -13.63 17.10
N ASP A 42 6.45 -13.85 16.55
CA ASP A 42 7.62 -12.96 16.71
C ASP A 42 7.98 -12.15 15.44
N GLU A 43 7.21 -12.25 14.36
CA GLU A 43 7.51 -11.51 13.12
C GLU A 43 6.81 -10.14 13.09
N PRO A 44 7.52 -9.06 12.68
CA PRO A 44 6.92 -7.74 12.52
C PRO A 44 5.72 -7.77 11.57
N ARG A 45 4.58 -7.20 12.00
CA ARG A 45 3.37 -7.17 11.19
C ARG A 45 3.54 -6.26 9.98
N PHE A 46 3.33 -6.78 8.76
CA PHE A 46 3.24 -5.94 7.57
C PHE A 46 2.10 -4.96 7.75
N GLN A 47 2.41 -3.69 7.55
CA GLN A 47 1.45 -2.60 7.55
C GLN A 47 1.32 -2.08 6.14
N ILE A 48 0.21 -2.43 5.50
CA ILE A 48 -0.09 -2.02 4.13
C ILE A 48 -0.02 -0.50 3.94
N ARG A 49 -0.38 0.30 4.95
CA ARG A 49 -0.29 1.77 4.93
C ARG A 49 1.15 2.25 4.71
N ASP A 50 2.07 1.79 5.55
CA ASP A 50 3.50 2.13 5.50
C ASP A 50 4.13 1.72 4.17
N TYR A 51 3.75 0.54 3.67
CA TYR A 51 4.23 0.06 2.37
C TYR A 51 3.82 1.00 1.24
N ILE A 52 2.55 1.43 1.19
CA ILE A 52 2.04 2.34 0.16
C ILE A 52 2.74 3.70 0.24
N GLU A 53 2.88 4.26 1.44
CA GLU A 53 3.56 5.55 1.65
C GLU A 53 5.04 5.50 1.22
N SER A 54 5.73 4.40 1.50
CA SER A 54 7.13 4.21 1.08
C SER A 54 7.31 4.22 -0.44
N GLN A 55 6.32 3.71 -1.20
CA GLN A 55 6.39 3.71 -2.66
C GLN A 55 6.10 5.09 -3.26
N LYS A 56 5.15 5.85 -2.67
CA LYS A 56 4.90 7.24 -3.07
C LYS A 56 6.15 8.11 -2.96
N LYS A 57 6.98 7.91 -1.93
CA LYS A 57 8.25 8.63 -1.76
C LYS A 57 9.28 8.27 -2.84
N LYS A 58 9.28 7.02 -3.32
CA LYS A 58 10.24 6.55 -4.35
C LYS A 58 9.98 7.11 -5.74
N SER A 59 8.75 7.44 -6.09
CA SER A 59 8.41 8.00 -7.41
C SER A 59 8.68 9.50 -7.55
N SER A 60 9.07 10.20 -6.47
CA SER A 60 9.26 11.65 -6.44
C SER A 60 10.73 12.05 -6.24
N CYS A 61 11.62 11.60 -7.12
CA CYS A 61 12.99 12.13 -7.18
C CYS A 61 13.28 12.76 -8.54
N CYS A 62 12.88 14.02 -8.70
CA CYS A 62 13.55 14.93 -9.62
C CYS A 62 14.79 15.46 -8.88
N SER A 63 15.96 14.93 -9.20
CA SER A 63 17.22 15.63 -8.98
C SER A 63 17.18 16.87 -9.87
N PHE A 64 16.92 18.04 -9.29
CA PHE A 64 17.07 19.31 -10.00
C PHE A 64 18.53 19.44 -10.47
N MET A 65 18.72 19.49 -11.80
CA MET A 65 19.72 20.38 -12.39
C MET A 65 19.14 21.79 -12.43
#